data_AF-A0A6P0ZAI2-F1
#
_entry.id   AF-A0A6P0ZAI2-F1
#
_cell.length_a   1.000
_cell.length_b   1.000
_cell.length_c   1.000
_cell.angle_alpha   90.00
_cell.angle_beta   90.00
_cell.angle_gamma   90.00
#
_symmetry.space_group_name_H-M   'P 1'
#
loop_
_entity.id
_entity.type
_entity.pdbx_description
1 polymer ?
#
loop_
_entity_poly.entity_id
_entity_poly.type
_entity_poly.pdbx_seq_one_letter_code
_entity_poly.pdbx_strand_id
1 'polypeptide(L)'
;MMIETIGKHNISDVSFADKIYWLNQLAGELPETNIITDYVRPRLYNGRNKFIKFELNDYLSQAVIKVSNSSHFSIYLFLLSAFNILLKKYTHNDELIVGIPHYNKECIENPFNRILPLRTNLKKQLTFK
;
A
#
# COMPACT_ATOMS: atom_id res chain seq x y z
N MET A 1 24.05 20.45 38.63
CA MET A 1 22.78 21.20 38.67
C MET A 1 22.89 22.29 37.61
N MET A 2 22.21 22.33 36.47
CA MET A 2 20.98 21.72 35.96
C MET A 2 21.10 21.47 34.43
N ILE A 3 20.86 20.22 34.04
CA ILE A 3 20.09 19.70 32.88
C ILE A 3 19.92 20.50 31.56
N GLU A 4 20.41 19.83 30.50
CA GLU A 4 19.97 19.72 29.10
C GLU A 4 18.81 20.56 28.55
N THR A 5 19.00 21.08 27.33
CA THR A 5 17.94 21.14 26.32
C THR A 5 18.55 20.93 24.92
N ILE A 6 18.71 19.65 24.55
CA ILE A 6 19.00 19.21 23.19
C ILE A 6 17.65 19.00 22.49
N GLY A 7 17.51 19.47 21.25
CA GLY A 7 16.52 18.92 20.31
C GLY A 7 15.19 19.65 20.17
N LYS A 8 15.20 20.92 19.74
CA LYS A 8 14.10 21.42 18.89
C LYS A 8 14.44 21.08 17.44
N HIS A 9 14.16 19.84 17.02
CA HIS A 9 14.15 19.52 15.60
C HIS A 9 12.99 20.27 14.93
N ASN A 10 13.31 20.95 13.84
CA ASN A 10 12.47 21.91 13.12
C ASN A 10 11.31 21.19 12.40
N ILE A 11 10.14 21.13 13.03
CA ILE A 11 8.94 20.42 12.52
C ILE A 11 8.41 21.05 11.20
N SER A 12 8.77 22.30 10.91
CA SER A 12 8.38 23.00 9.67
C SER A 12 9.00 22.42 8.41
N ASP A 13 10.24 21.94 8.50
CA ASP A 13 11.04 21.58 7.32
C ASP A 13 10.71 20.16 6.84
N VAL A 14 10.39 19.26 7.78
CA VAL A 14 9.98 17.87 7.50
C VAL A 14 8.65 17.84 6.75
N SER A 15 7.67 18.66 7.16
CA SER A 15 6.36 18.75 6.51
C SER A 15 6.45 19.23 5.06
N PHE A 16 7.38 20.14 4.77
CA PHE A 16 7.59 20.66 3.42
C PHE A 16 8.25 19.64 2.49
N ALA A 17 9.25 18.90 2.99
CA ALA A 17 9.90 17.83 2.23
C ALA A 17 8.92 16.70 1.87
N ASP A 18 8.09 16.26 2.83
CA ASP A 18 7.07 15.23 2.61
C ASP A 18 6.04 15.68 1.57
N LYS A 19 5.60 16.95 1.63
CA LYS A 19 4.68 17.51 0.64
C LYS A 19 5.27 17.48 -0.77
N ILE A 20 6.52 17.93 -0.93
CA ILE A 20 7.20 17.91 -2.24
C ILE A 20 7.33 16.47 -2.75
N TYR A 21 7.73 15.55 -1.88
CA TYR A 21 7.85 14.13 -2.24
C TYR A 21 6.55 13.58 -2.83
N TRP A 22 5.42 13.76 -2.14
CA TRP A 22 4.13 13.23 -2.60
C TRP A 22 3.62 13.91 -3.87
N LEU A 23 3.83 15.23 -4.00
CA LEU A 23 3.50 15.94 -5.24
C LEU A 23 4.28 15.38 -6.43
N ASN A 24 5.57 15.07 -6.24
CA ASN A 24 6.40 14.46 -7.28
C ASN A 24 5.99 13.01 -7.57
N GLN A 25 5.74 12.21 -6.53
CA GLN A 25 5.38 10.79 -6.68
C GLN A 25 4.04 10.60 -7.41
N LEU A 26 3.09 11.51 -7.21
CA LEU A 26 1.75 11.49 -7.80
C LEU A 26 1.59 12.50 -8.93
N ALA A 27 2.69 13.06 -9.45
CA ALA A 27 2.65 13.94 -10.61
C ALA A 27 2.31 13.17 -11.90
N GLY A 28 1.90 13.92 -12.93
CA GLY A 28 1.62 13.39 -14.26
C GLY A 28 0.26 12.71 -14.36
N GLU A 29 0.12 11.86 -15.36
CA GLU A 29 -1.09 11.06 -15.55
C GLU A 29 -1.16 9.96 -14.48
N LEU A 30 -2.32 9.82 -13.86
CA LEU A 30 -2.59 8.78 -12.88
C LEU A 30 -3.26 7.60 -13.60
N PRO A 31 -2.84 6.36 -13.31
CA PRO A 31 -3.41 5.19 -13.95
C PRO A 31 -4.90 5.07 -13.58
N GLU A 32 -5.76 4.93 -14.59
CA GLU A 32 -7.16 4.61 -14.35
C GLU A 32 -7.30 3.20 -13.78
N THR A 33 -8.20 3.03 -12.81
CA THR A 33 -8.51 1.71 -12.26
C THR A 33 -9.54 1.02 -13.15
N ASN A 34 -9.08 0.31 -14.16
CA ASN A 34 -9.93 -0.40 -15.14
C ASN A 34 -10.27 -1.82 -14.68
N ILE A 35 -10.79 -1.97 -13.46
CA ILE A 35 -11.30 -3.25 -12.98
C ILE A 35 -12.67 -3.48 -13.60
N ILE A 36 -12.87 -4.64 -14.22
CA ILE A 36 -14.17 -5.06 -14.75
C ILE A 36 -15.15 -5.22 -13.59
N THR A 37 -16.21 -4.42 -13.57
CA THR A 37 -17.24 -4.48 -12.52
C THR A 37 -18.49 -5.20 -13.01
N ASP A 38 -19.11 -5.98 -12.13
CA ASP A 38 -20.37 -6.67 -12.43
C ASP A 38 -21.54 -5.68 -12.60
N TYR A 39 -21.44 -4.50 -12.00
CA TYR A 39 -22.47 -3.46 -12.02
C TYR A 39 -21.86 -2.08 -12.25
N VAL A 40 -22.66 -1.16 -12.79
CA VAL A 40 -22.29 0.25 -12.92
C VAL A 40 -22.09 0.86 -11.53
N ARG A 41 -20.99 1.61 -11.36
CA ARG A 41 -20.68 2.28 -10.10
C ARG A 41 -21.79 3.28 -9.75
N PRO A 42 -22.48 3.14 -8.61
CA PRO A 42 -23.54 4.06 -8.22
C PRO A 42 -22.97 5.45 -7.88
N ARG A 43 -23.73 6.51 -8.18
CA ARG A 43 -23.31 7.90 -7.89
C ARG A 43 -23.16 8.17 -6.39
N LEU A 44 -23.96 7.50 -5.57
CA LEU A 44 -23.90 7.56 -4.11
C LEU A 44 -23.55 6.17 -3.57
N TYR A 45 -22.57 6.11 -2.67
CA TYR A 45 -22.23 4.87 -2.00
C TYR A 45 -23.39 4.43 -1.09
N ASN A 46 -23.86 3.21 -1.27
CA ASN A 46 -25.06 2.70 -0.60
C ASN A 46 -24.76 1.84 0.63
N GLY A 47 -23.49 1.79 1.07
CA GLY A 47 -23.06 1.06 2.27
C GLY A 47 -22.99 -0.47 2.13
N ARG A 48 -23.48 -1.06 1.03
CA ARG A 48 -23.50 -2.51 0.88
C ARG A 48 -22.11 -3.06 0.56
N ASN A 49 -21.64 -3.96 1.41
CA ASN A 49 -20.38 -4.68 1.22
C ASN A 49 -20.57 -6.18 1.53
N LYS A 50 -19.70 -7.02 1.00
CA LYS A 50 -19.63 -8.46 1.29
C LYS A 50 -18.17 -8.84 1.47
N PHE A 51 -17.90 -9.68 2.46
CA PHE A 51 -16.57 -10.25 2.69
C PHE A 51 -16.52 -11.67 2.13
N ILE A 52 -15.47 -11.96 1.35
CA ILE A 52 -15.16 -13.31 0.90
C ILE A 52 -13.84 -13.70 1.59
N LYS A 53 -13.89 -14.74 2.41
CA LYS A 53 -12.69 -15.30 3.06
C LYS A 53 -12.15 -16.43 2.19
N PHE A 54 -10.84 -16.50 2.07
CA PHE A 54 -10.13 -17.60 1.44
C PHE A 54 -8.85 -17.89 2.24
N GLU A 55 -8.37 -19.11 2.14
CA GLU A 55 -7.18 -19.58 2.85
C GLU A 55 -6.16 -20.11 1.84
N LEU A 56 -4.88 -19.86 2.12
CA LEU A 56 -3.78 -20.50 1.39
C LEU A 56 -3.53 -21.85 2.04
N ASN A 57 -3.46 -22.92 1.24
CA ASN A 57 -3.13 -24.24 1.76
C ASN A 57 -1.75 -24.27 2.44
N ASP A 58 -1.50 -25.29 3.26
CA ASP A 58 -0.27 -25.41 4.04
C ASP A 58 0.98 -25.37 3.18
N TYR A 59 0.94 -26.03 2.02
CA TYR A 59 2.07 -26.06 1.09
C TYR A 59 2.47 -24.67 0.61
N LEU A 60 1.50 -23.88 0.13
CA LEU A 60 1.73 -22.51 -0.35
C LEU A 60 2.14 -21.58 0.80
N SER A 61 1.47 -21.70 1.95
CA SER A 61 1.79 -20.90 3.14
C SER A 61 3.23 -21.12 3.58
N GLN A 62 3.69 -22.37 3.65
CA GLN A 62 5.07 -22.69 4.01
C GLN A 62 6.07 -22.24 2.94
N ALA A 63 5.72 -22.34 1.65
CA ALA A 63 6.57 -21.84 0.57
C ALA A 63 6.80 -20.32 0.68
N VAL A 64 5.76 -19.54 0.95
CA VAL A 64 5.87 -18.09 1.15
C VAL A 64 6.72 -17.75 2.37
N ILE A 65 6.49 -18.42 3.50
CA ILE A 65 7.28 -18.22 4.73
C ILE A 65 8.76 -18.52 4.47
N LYS A 66 9.06 -19.62 3.78
CA LYS A 66 10.42 -20.04 3.45
C LYS A 66 11.14 -19.05 2.54
N VAL A 67 10.50 -18.62 1.45
CA VAL A 67 11.07 -17.60 0.53
C VAL A 67 11.32 -16.29 1.28
N SER A 68 10.47 -15.98 2.25
CA SER A 68 10.58 -14.76 3.05
C SER A 68 11.55 -14.87 4.24
N ASN A 69 12.28 -15.98 4.39
CA ASN A 69 13.14 -16.27 5.55
C ASN A 69 12.44 -16.04 6.90
N SER A 70 11.15 -16.38 6.99
CA SER A 70 10.30 -16.14 8.18
C SER A 70 10.20 -14.68 8.64
N SER A 71 10.63 -13.71 7.83
CA SER A 71 10.51 -12.28 8.11
C SER A 71 9.11 -11.80 7.79
N HIS A 72 8.42 -11.25 8.79
CA HIS A 72 7.05 -10.73 8.63
C HIS A 72 6.99 -9.61 7.58
N PHE A 73 8.02 -8.75 7.53
CA PHE A 73 8.12 -7.69 6.53
C PHE A 73 8.29 -8.25 5.12
N SER A 74 9.09 -9.31 4.96
CA SER A 74 9.30 -9.94 3.65
C SER A 74 8.06 -10.71 3.18
N ILE A 75 7.35 -11.38 4.10
CA ILE A 75 6.04 -12.00 3.80
C ILE A 75 5.06 -10.95 3.32
N TYR A 76 4.97 -9.81 4.01
CA TYR A 76 4.10 -8.70 3.62
C TYR A 76 4.44 -8.19 2.21
N LEU A 77 5.73 -7.92 1.93
CA LEU A 77 6.17 -7.47 0.60
C LEU A 77 5.88 -8.50 -0.49
N PHE A 78 6.06 -9.79 -0.18
CA PHE A 78 5.77 -10.88 -1.11
C PHE A 78 4.27 -10.89 -1.49
N LEU A 79 3.39 -10.85 -0.50
CA LEU A 79 1.94 -10.85 -0.71
C LEU A 79 1.47 -9.58 -1.43
N LEU A 80 2.01 -8.42 -1.06
CA LEU A 80 1.73 -7.15 -1.74
C LEU A 80 2.14 -7.20 -3.21
N SER A 81 3.30 -7.79 -3.51
CA SER A 81 3.78 -7.96 -4.88
C SER A 81 2.89 -8.92 -5.68
N ALA A 82 2.47 -10.04 -5.07
CA ALA A 82 1.53 -10.97 -5.68
C ALA A 82 0.17 -10.29 -5.97
N PHE A 83 -0.31 -9.47 -5.05
CA PHE A 83 -1.53 -8.68 -5.21
C PHE A 83 -1.41 -7.65 -6.34
N ASN A 84 -0.30 -6.92 -6.43
CA ASN A 84 -0.04 -6.01 -7.54
C ASN A 84 -0.05 -6.72 -8.91
N ILE A 85 0.55 -7.91 -9.00
CA ILE A 85 0.52 -8.72 -10.23
C ILE A 85 -0.91 -9.18 -10.56
N LEU A 86 -1.70 -9.54 -9.55
CA LEU A 86 -3.10 -9.90 -9.73
C LEU A 86 -3.89 -8.72 -10.32
N LEU A 87 -3.76 -7.53 -9.73
CA LEU A 87 -4.42 -6.32 -10.22
C LEU A 87 -3.99 -5.96 -11.64
N LYS A 88 -2.70 -6.08 -11.96
CA LYS A 88 -2.20 -5.90 -13.33
C LYS A 88 -2.88 -6.86 -14.32
N LYS A 89 -3.07 -8.13 -13.94
CA LYS A 89 -3.74 -9.11 -14.81
C LYS A 89 -5.20 -8.75 -15.08
N TYR A 90 -5.89 -8.16 -14.11
CA TYR A 90 -7.29 -7.75 -14.27
C TYR A 90 -7.49 -6.39 -14.94
N THR A 91 -6.54 -5.47 -14.79
CA THR A 91 -6.64 -4.10 -15.32
C THR A 91 -5.89 -3.91 -16.64
N HIS A 92 -4.99 -4.85 -17.00
CA HIS A 92 -4.04 -4.74 -18.10
C HIS A 92 -3.12 -3.50 -18.05
N ASN A 93 -3.06 -2.80 -16.91
CA ASN A 93 -2.23 -1.63 -16.70
C ASN A 93 -0.88 -2.02 -16.10
N ASP A 94 0.19 -1.48 -16.68
CA ASP A 94 1.55 -1.65 -16.16
C ASP A 94 1.85 -0.73 -14.96
N GLU A 95 1.02 0.29 -14.73
CA GLU A 95 1.13 1.20 -13.61
C GLU A 95 -0.09 1.12 -12.70
N LEU A 96 0.14 1.01 -11.39
CA LEU A 96 -0.90 0.82 -10.37
C LEU A 96 -0.62 1.70 -9.14
N ILE A 97 -1.68 2.17 -8.50
CA ILE A 97 -1.60 2.85 -7.20
C ILE A 97 -2.43 2.05 -6.19
N VAL A 98 -1.79 1.50 -5.17
CA VAL A 98 -2.45 0.73 -4.11
C VAL A 98 -2.33 1.46 -2.78
N GLY A 99 -3.45 1.64 -2.09
CA GLY A 99 -3.46 2.23 -0.75
C GLY A 99 -3.05 1.24 0.33
N ILE A 100 -2.06 1.58 1.13
CA ILE A 100 -1.59 0.78 2.27
C ILE A 100 -2.01 1.48 3.56
N PRO A 101 -2.77 0.81 4.46
CA PRO A 101 -3.12 1.41 5.74
C PRO A 101 -1.84 1.58 6.59
N HIS A 102 -1.61 2.79 7.07
CA HIS A 102 -0.50 3.10 7.98
C HIS A 102 -1.02 3.20 9.40
N TYR A 103 -0.57 2.30 10.27
CA TYR A 103 -0.89 2.33 11.68
C TYR A 103 -0.10 3.42 12.40
N ASN A 104 -0.76 4.51 12.80
CA ASN A 104 -0.16 5.48 13.72
C ASN A 104 -0.55 5.16 15.16
N LYS A 105 0.43 4.76 15.97
CA LYS A 105 0.27 4.49 17.41
C LYS A 105 -0.21 5.71 18.20
N GLU A 106 0.05 6.93 17.71
CA GLU A 106 -0.29 8.18 18.38
C GLU A 106 -1.72 8.65 18.12
N CYS A 107 -2.42 8.07 17.14
CA CYS A 107 -3.80 8.42 16.80
C CYS A 107 -4.75 7.27 17.17
N ILE A 108 -4.97 7.09 18.49
CA ILE A 108 -5.80 6.01 19.05
C ILE A 108 -7.28 6.16 18.64
N GLU A 109 -7.76 7.40 18.43
CA GLU A 109 -9.16 7.66 18.09
C GLU A 109 -9.53 7.28 16.64
N ASN A 110 -8.56 7.17 15.73
CA ASN A 110 -8.83 6.72 14.36
C ASN A 110 -7.56 6.13 13.69
N PRO A 111 -7.18 4.88 14.02
CA PRO A 111 -5.92 4.27 13.61
C PRO A 111 -5.82 3.99 12.10
N PHE A 112 -6.93 4.09 11.36
CA PHE A 112 -7.02 3.81 9.92
C PHE A 112 -7.16 5.07 9.04
N ASN A 113 -7.10 6.27 9.62
CA ASN A 113 -7.32 7.51 8.85
C ASN A 113 -6.09 7.98 8.04
N ARG A 114 -5.07 7.12 7.87
CA ARG A 114 -3.90 7.41 7.04
C ARG A 114 -3.61 6.23 6.12
N ILE A 115 -3.89 6.44 4.83
CA ILE A 115 -3.56 5.52 3.75
C ILE A 115 -2.36 6.09 3.01
N LEU A 116 -1.31 5.28 2.83
CA LEU A 116 -0.15 5.62 2.02
C LEU A 116 -0.36 5.07 0.60
N PRO A 117 -0.41 5.93 -0.44
CA PRO A 117 -0.52 5.46 -1.80
C PRO A 117 0.83 4.92 -2.29
N LEU A 118 0.87 3.65 -2.65
CA LEU A 118 2.01 3.01 -3.26
C LEU A 118 1.82 2.97 -4.79
N ARG A 119 2.48 3.90 -5.49
CA ARG A 119 2.57 3.89 -6.96
C ARG A 119 3.66 2.90 -7.40
N THR A 120 3.28 1.91 -8.21
CA THR A 120 4.18 0.86 -8.71
C THR A 120 4.11 0.76 -10.23
N ASN A 121 5.26 0.55 -10.86
CA ASN A 121 5.37 0.30 -12.29
C ASN A 121 5.89 -1.13 -12.52
N LEU A 122 5.00 -2.01 -12.95
CA LEU A 122 5.23 -3.43 -13.14
C LEU A 122 5.67 -3.73 -14.57
N LYS A 123 6.90 -3.33 -14.94
CA LYS A 123 7.47 -3.72 -16.25
C LYS A 123 7.73 -5.23 -16.30
N LYS A 124 7.47 -5.86 -17.45
CA LYS A 124 7.62 -7.33 -17.66
C LYS A 124 9.00 -7.92 -17.31
N GLN A 125 10.02 -7.08 -17.25
CA GLN A 125 11.40 -7.43 -16.91
C GLN A 125 11.69 -7.55 -15.40
N LEU A 126 10.73 -7.20 -14.54
CA LEU A 126 10.89 -7.29 -13.09
C LEU A 126 10.59 -8.71 -12.61
N THR A 127 11.58 -9.35 -11.99
CA THR A 127 11.46 -10.67 -11.36
C THR A 127 11.26 -10.53 -9.85
N PHE A 128 10.53 -11.47 -9.23
CA PHE A 128 10.68 -11.71 -7.79
C PHE A 128 12.13 -12.12 -7.54
N LYS A 129 12.84 -11.38 -6.70
CA LYS A 129 14.21 -11.70 -6.30
C LYS A 129 14.22 -12.06 -4.82
#